data_AF-X1FLK8-F1
#
_entry.id   AF-X1FLK8-F1
#
_cell.length_a   1.000
_cell.length_b   1.000
_cell.length_c   1.000
_cell.angle_alpha   90.00
_cell.angle_beta   90.00
_cell.angle_gamma   90.00
#
_symmetry.space_group_name_H-M   'P 1'
#
loop_
_entity.id
_entity.type
_entity.pdbx_description
1 polymer ?
#
loop_
_entity_poly.entity_id
_entity_poly.type
_entity_poly.pdbx_seq_one_letter_code
_entity_poly.pdbx_strand_id
1 'polypeptide(L)'
;MLIHSASQLLTLKGGPQRGSHLGQLNIIPDGALVIQEGKITTTGTTYELKAAYPDEPSIDAENCVVMPGFVDPHTHLIWAGDRAAEFEMRLEGKTYLEILAAGGGILSTVRATRAASLDTLLTETRSRLTTMLKHGTTTAEAKTGYGLEIESEL
;
A
#
# COMPACT_ATOMS: atom_id res chain seq x y z
N MET A 1 23.43 -5.61 4.38
CA MET A 1 22.84 -6.68 3.56
C MET A 1 22.92 -6.30 2.09
N LEU A 2 23.42 -7.18 1.23
CA LEU A 2 23.49 -7.03 -0.22
C LEU A 2 22.36 -7.84 -0.88
N ILE A 3 21.49 -7.21 -1.67
CA ILE A 3 20.56 -7.91 -2.55
C ILE A 3 21.14 -7.85 -3.97
N HIS A 4 21.29 -8.99 -4.64
CA HIS A 4 21.95 -9.08 -5.94
C HIS A 4 21.24 -10.04 -6.90
N SER A 5 21.73 -10.14 -8.14
CA SER A 5 21.16 -10.99 -9.20
C SER A 5 19.70 -10.64 -9.54
N ALA A 6 19.30 -9.37 -9.39
CA ALA A 6 17.97 -8.95 -9.84
C ALA A 6 18.00 -8.82 -11.37
N SER A 7 17.06 -9.46 -12.09
CA SER A 7 17.01 -9.29 -13.55
C SER A 7 16.82 -7.83 -13.94
N GLN A 8 16.04 -7.10 -13.13
CA GLN A 8 15.88 -5.66 -13.18
C GLN A 8 15.79 -5.10 -11.76
N LEU A 9 16.64 -4.14 -11.43
CA LEU A 9 16.47 -3.29 -10.26
C LEU A 9 15.85 -1.96 -10.67
N LEU A 10 14.64 -1.70 -10.22
CA LEU A 10 13.94 -0.44 -10.44
C LEU A 10 14.27 0.49 -9.28
N THR A 11 14.95 1.61 -9.57
CA THR A 11 15.32 2.56 -8.52
C THR A 11 14.28 3.65 -8.32
N LEU A 12 13.48 3.95 -9.36
CA LEU A 12 12.55 5.09 -9.39
C LEU A 12 13.21 6.42 -8.95
N LYS A 13 14.53 6.54 -9.13
CA LYS A 13 15.31 7.68 -8.64
C LYS A 13 14.80 8.97 -9.28
N GLY A 14 14.55 9.98 -8.45
CA GLY A 14 14.08 11.30 -8.87
C GLY A 14 12.91 11.80 -8.03
N GLY A 15 12.17 12.76 -8.57
CA GLY A 15 10.97 13.32 -7.96
C GLY A 15 9.69 12.91 -8.68
N PRO A 16 8.56 13.59 -8.38
CA PRO A 16 7.29 13.37 -9.05
C PRO A 16 7.43 13.46 -10.58
N GLN A 17 6.97 12.45 -11.29
CA GLN A 17 7.00 12.39 -12.76
C GLN A 17 5.69 12.92 -13.35
N ARG A 18 5.77 13.65 -14.47
CA ARG A 18 4.62 14.25 -15.18
C ARG A 18 4.86 14.26 -16.68
N GLY A 19 3.79 14.27 -17.48
CA GLY A 19 3.86 14.37 -18.95
C GLY A 19 4.70 13.24 -19.56
N SER A 20 5.62 13.57 -20.46
CA SER A 20 6.51 12.61 -21.13
C SER A 20 7.50 11.89 -20.20
N HIS A 21 7.65 12.35 -18.96
CA HIS A 21 8.52 11.71 -17.97
C HIS A 21 7.79 10.63 -17.17
N LEU A 22 6.47 10.50 -17.32
CA LEU A 22 5.68 9.50 -16.59
C LEU A 22 6.10 8.08 -17.00
N GLY A 23 6.42 7.25 -16.01
CA GLY A 23 6.83 5.86 -16.23
C GLY A 23 8.33 5.69 -16.45
N GLN A 24 9.15 6.67 -16.10
CA GLN A 24 10.60 6.49 -16.06
C GLN A 24 11.00 5.62 -14.86
N LEU A 25 11.30 4.35 -15.14
CA LEU A 25 11.54 3.36 -14.10
C LEU A 25 12.97 3.37 -13.52
N ASN A 26 13.93 4.00 -14.22
CA ASN A 26 15.34 4.03 -13.85
C ASN A 26 15.89 2.63 -13.51
N ILE A 27 15.87 1.76 -14.53
CA ILE A 27 16.20 0.33 -14.43
C ILE A 27 17.71 0.12 -14.50
N ILE A 28 18.24 -0.69 -13.59
CA ILE A 28 19.58 -1.27 -13.66
C ILE A 28 19.42 -2.76 -14.02
N PRO A 29 19.81 -3.20 -15.23
CA PRO A 29 19.85 -4.62 -15.60
C PRO A 29 20.90 -5.37 -14.77
N ASP A 30 20.63 -6.62 -14.40
CA ASP A 30 21.48 -7.40 -13.47
C ASP A 30 21.86 -6.56 -12.23
N GLY A 31 20.81 -6.03 -11.59
CA GLY A 31 20.94 -5.00 -10.57
C GLY A 31 21.16 -5.56 -9.18
N ALA A 32 21.78 -4.75 -8.34
CA ALA A 32 22.02 -5.03 -6.94
C ALA A 32 21.90 -3.74 -6.10
N LEU A 33 21.65 -3.91 -4.80
CA LEU A 33 21.61 -2.82 -3.83
C LEU A 33 22.16 -3.26 -2.47
N VAL A 34 22.74 -2.31 -1.73
CA VAL A 34 23.20 -2.52 -0.35
C VAL A 34 22.29 -1.79 0.62
N ILE A 35 21.86 -2.48 1.67
CA ILE A 35 21.10 -1.96 2.79
C ILE A 35 21.98 -1.98 4.04
N GLN A 36 22.16 -0.84 4.67
CA GLN A 36 22.84 -0.69 5.96
C GLN A 36 21.97 0.18 6.86
N GLU A 37 21.82 -0.20 8.13
CA GLU A 37 21.00 0.54 9.11
C GLU A 37 19.57 0.83 8.62
N GLY A 38 18.97 -0.13 7.91
CA GLY A 38 17.60 -0.02 7.38
C GLY A 38 17.46 0.94 6.20
N LYS A 39 18.57 1.43 5.60
CA LYS A 39 18.57 2.35 4.46
C LYS A 39 19.34 1.77 3.30
N ILE A 40 18.88 2.03 2.08
CA ILE A 40 19.64 1.74 0.87
C ILE A 40 20.80 2.74 0.79
N THR A 41 22.05 2.27 0.84
CA THR A 41 23.25 3.12 0.80
C THR A 41 23.83 3.23 -0.60
N THR A 42 23.71 2.19 -1.42
CA THR A 42 24.13 2.21 -2.82
C THR A 42 23.34 1.23 -3.68
N THR A 43 23.33 1.49 -4.99
CA THR A 43 22.73 0.66 -6.05
C THR A 43 23.69 0.59 -7.22
N GLY A 44 23.76 -0.54 -7.90
CA GLY A 44 24.66 -0.76 -9.04
C GLY A 44 24.37 -2.10 -9.69
N THR A 45 25.30 -2.59 -10.50
CA THR A 45 25.21 -3.96 -11.04
C THR A 45 25.60 -4.99 -9.97
N THR A 46 25.14 -6.23 -10.14
CA THR A 46 25.54 -7.38 -9.33
C THR A 46 27.05 -7.53 -9.27
N TYR A 47 27.72 -7.41 -10.41
CA TYR A 47 29.18 -7.52 -10.50
C TYR A 47 29.88 -6.45 -9.63
N GLU A 48 29.51 -5.18 -9.80
CA GLU A 48 30.12 -4.07 -9.07
C GLU A 48 29.92 -4.21 -7.56
N LEU A 49 28.70 -4.49 -7.11
CA LEU A 49 28.41 -4.53 -5.68
C LEU A 49 28.94 -5.79 -4.99
N LYS A 50 28.97 -6.95 -5.66
CA LYS A 50 29.63 -8.14 -5.11
C LYS A 50 31.14 -7.94 -4.96
N ALA A 51 31.77 -7.22 -5.88
CA ALA A 51 33.19 -6.89 -5.79
C ALA A 51 33.50 -5.87 -4.69
N ALA A 52 32.64 -4.86 -4.52
CA ALA A 52 32.82 -3.81 -3.51
C ALA A 52 32.43 -4.23 -2.09
N TYR A 53 31.49 -5.18 -1.95
CA TYR A 53 30.96 -5.66 -0.68
C TYR A 53 31.02 -7.20 -0.57
N PRO A 54 32.21 -7.80 -0.68
CA PRO A 54 32.36 -9.27 -0.73
C PRO A 54 31.95 -9.97 0.57
N ASP A 55 32.06 -9.28 1.71
CA ASP A 55 31.79 -9.82 3.05
C ASP A 55 30.40 -9.44 3.60
N GLU A 56 29.61 -8.67 2.85
CA GLU A 56 28.28 -8.23 3.28
C GLU A 56 27.27 -9.40 3.18
N PRO A 57 26.47 -9.68 4.23
CA PRO A 57 25.45 -10.72 4.17
C PRO A 57 24.53 -10.52 2.96
N SER A 58 24.33 -11.56 2.15
CA SER A 58 23.68 -11.41 0.86
C SER A 58 22.38 -12.21 0.71
N ILE A 59 21.51 -11.70 -0.16
CA ILE A 59 20.29 -12.35 -0.65
C ILE A 59 20.38 -12.35 -2.19
N ASP A 60 20.26 -13.55 -2.78
CA ASP A 60 20.10 -13.68 -4.22
C ASP A 60 18.63 -13.41 -4.58
N ALA A 61 18.38 -12.49 -5.51
CA ALA A 61 17.05 -12.16 -6.00
C ALA A 61 16.53 -13.16 -7.06
N GLU A 62 17.31 -14.19 -7.40
CA GLU A 62 16.95 -15.31 -8.27
C GLU A 62 16.43 -14.87 -9.66
N ASN A 63 17.02 -13.81 -10.21
CA ASN A 63 16.58 -13.16 -11.45
C ASN A 63 15.15 -12.60 -11.40
N CYS A 64 14.57 -12.41 -10.22
CA CYS A 64 13.33 -11.64 -10.08
C CYS A 64 13.58 -10.14 -10.27
N VAL A 65 12.49 -9.41 -10.49
CA VAL A 65 12.49 -7.94 -10.46
C VAL A 65 12.53 -7.49 -9.00
N VAL A 66 13.44 -6.56 -8.70
CA VAL A 66 13.49 -5.87 -7.41
C VAL A 66 13.02 -4.44 -7.63
N MET A 67 12.03 -4.00 -6.85
CA MET A 67 11.44 -2.67 -6.93
C MET A 67 11.08 -2.14 -5.55
N PRO A 68 10.87 -0.81 -5.40
CA PRO A 68 10.38 -0.26 -4.15
C PRO A 68 8.99 -0.81 -3.82
N GLY A 69 8.68 -0.90 -2.53
CA GLY A 69 7.31 -1.21 -2.10
C GLY A 69 6.33 -0.15 -2.58
N PHE A 70 5.09 -0.56 -2.83
CA PHE A 70 4.06 0.33 -3.33
C PHE A 70 3.66 1.37 -2.28
N VAL A 71 3.28 2.54 -2.79
CA VAL A 71 2.68 3.62 -2.02
C VAL A 71 1.21 3.71 -2.41
N ASP A 72 0.33 3.53 -1.43
CA ASP A 72 -1.10 3.77 -1.60
C ASP A 72 -1.46 5.16 -1.03
N PRO A 73 -1.55 6.20 -1.88
CA PRO A 73 -1.61 7.58 -1.42
C PRO A 73 -3.02 8.01 -0.99
N HIS A 74 -4.02 7.13 -1.09
CA HIS A 74 -5.41 7.51 -0.83
C HIS A 74 -6.24 6.31 -0.41
N THR A 75 -6.43 6.14 0.90
CA THR A 75 -7.35 5.12 1.41
C THR A 75 -8.27 5.67 2.49
N HIS A 76 -9.46 5.09 2.60
CA HIS A 76 -10.30 5.23 3.78
C HIS A 76 -10.18 3.95 4.59
N LEU A 77 -9.01 3.68 5.17
CA LEU A 77 -8.67 2.35 5.70
C LEU A 77 -9.41 1.96 6.99
N ILE A 78 -9.83 2.97 7.74
CA ILE A 78 -10.39 2.83 9.08
C ILE A 78 -11.91 3.01 8.98
N TRP A 79 -12.64 1.91 9.13
CA TRP A 79 -14.11 1.87 9.18
C TRP A 79 -14.55 0.56 9.83
N ALA A 80 -15.79 0.49 10.31
CA ALA A 80 -16.39 -0.75 10.78
C ALA A 80 -17.55 -1.20 9.89
N GLY A 81 -17.80 -2.52 9.89
CA GLY A 81 -18.87 -3.15 9.11
C GLY A 81 -18.59 -3.19 7.61
N ASP A 82 -19.63 -3.50 6.85
CA ASP A 82 -19.57 -3.61 5.39
C ASP A 82 -20.83 -3.03 4.73
N ARG A 83 -20.83 -3.06 3.39
CA ARG A 83 -21.94 -2.58 2.56
C ARG A 83 -22.41 -3.68 1.60
N ALA A 84 -22.25 -4.95 1.97
CA ALA A 84 -22.65 -6.08 1.14
C ALA A 84 -24.16 -6.10 0.88
N ALA A 85 -24.98 -5.77 1.89
CA ALA A 85 -26.43 -5.63 1.72
C ALA A 85 -26.80 -4.54 0.68
N GLU A 86 -26.02 -3.46 0.61
CA GLU A 86 -26.22 -2.44 -0.42
C GLU A 86 -25.79 -2.90 -1.81
N PHE A 87 -24.75 -3.74 -1.87
CA PHE A 87 -24.33 -4.36 -3.11
C PHE A 87 -25.43 -5.29 -3.65
N GLU A 88 -26.09 -6.06 -2.78
CA GLU A 88 -27.24 -6.89 -3.14
C GLU A 88 -28.42 -6.05 -3.66
N MET A 89 -28.81 -4.99 -2.94
CA MET A 89 -29.87 -4.07 -3.41
C MET A 89 -29.57 -3.47 -4.79
N ARG A 90 -28.30 -3.16 -5.11
CA ARG A 90 -27.91 -2.69 -6.45
C ARG A 90 -28.11 -3.76 -7.52
N LEU A 91 -27.81 -5.02 -7.21
CA LEU A 91 -28.05 -6.15 -8.13
C LEU A 91 -29.54 -6.36 -8.41
N GLU A 92 -30.40 -6.07 -7.43
CA GLU A 92 -31.86 -6.08 -7.58
C GLU A 92 -32.41 -4.86 -8.34
N GLY A 93 -31.54 -3.93 -8.78
CA GLY A 93 -31.92 -2.76 -9.55
C GLY A 93 -32.34 -1.54 -8.73
N LYS A 94 -32.11 -1.54 -7.41
CA LYS A 94 -32.37 -0.35 -6.57
C LYS A 94 -31.45 0.80 -6.94
N THR A 95 -32.04 1.99 -7.05
CA THR A 95 -31.31 3.23 -7.27
C THR A 95 -30.53 3.63 -6.01
N TYR A 96 -29.53 4.50 -6.20
CA TYR A 96 -28.76 5.07 -5.08
C TYR A 96 -29.66 5.75 -4.04
N LEU A 97 -30.69 6.50 -4.47
CA LEU A 97 -31.59 7.20 -3.57
C LEU A 97 -32.49 6.24 -2.77
N GLU A 98 -32.94 5.14 -3.37
CA GLU A 98 -33.69 4.11 -2.66
C GLU A 98 -32.82 3.41 -1.59
N ILE A 99 -31.56 3.11 -1.93
CA ILE A 99 -30.60 2.53 -0.97
C ILE A 99 -30.34 3.50 0.18
N LEU A 100 -30.15 4.78 -0.12
CA LEU A 100 -29.97 5.82 0.90
C LEU A 100 -31.20 5.95 1.80
N ALA A 101 -32.41 5.94 1.21
CA ALA A 101 -33.67 6.00 1.96
C ALA A 101 -33.89 4.76 2.84
N ALA A 102 -33.37 3.60 2.44
CA ALA A 102 -33.33 2.38 3.25
C ALA A 102 -32.24 2.41 4.35
N GLY A 103 -31.53 3.53 4.51
CA GLY A 103 -30.47 3.71 5.50
C GLY A 103 -29.08 3.28 5.02
N GLY A 104 -28.90 2.88 3.77
CA GLY A 104 -27.59 2.59 3.19
C GLY A 104 -26.74 3.84 2.95
N GLY A 105 -25.78 3.73 2.04
CA GLY A 105 -24.89 4.83 1.70
C GLY A 105 -23.76 5.04 2.70
N ILE A 106 -23.10 6.19 2.59
CA ILE A 106 -22.02 6.59 3.51
C ILE A 106 -22.48 6.62 4.97
N LEU A 107 -23.74 6.98 5.21
CA LEU A 107 -24.30 7.08 6.55
C LEU A 107 -24.38 5.71 7.24
N SER A 108 -24.48 4.61 6.49
CA SER A 108 -24.40 3.26 7.05
C SER A 108 -23.03 3.01 7.67
N THR A 109 -21.96 3.31 6.93
CA THR A 109 -20.58 3.19 7.43
C THR A 109 -20.30 4.14 8.58
N VAL A 110 -20.85 5.37 8.56
CA VAL A 110 -20.71 6.32 9.67
C VAL A 110 -21.32 5.75 10.95
N ARG A 111 -22.56 5.23 10.89
CA ARG A 111 -23.20 4.63 12.07
C ARG A 111 -22.44 3.41 12.58
N ALA A 112 -21.99 2.53 11.69
CA ALA A 112 -21.23 1.35 12.07
C ALA A 112 -19.89 1.74 12.73
N THR A 113 -19.18 2.72 12.16
CA THR A 113 -17.88 3.19 12.68
C THR A 113 -18.02 3.86 14.04
N ARG A 114 -19.04 4.72 14.23
CA ARG A 114 -19.34 5.34 15.54
C ARG A 114 -19.73 4.34 16.62
N ALA A 115 -20.44 3.27 16.23
CA ALA A 115 -20.89 2.24 17.18
C ALA A 115 -19.79 1.22 17.53
N ALA A 116 -18.71 1.17 16.76
CA ALA A 116 -17.62 0.23 16.97
C ALA A 116 -16.73 0.65 18.15
N SER A 117 -16.22 -0.32 18.89
CA SER A 117 -15.15 -0.07 19.85
C SER A 117 -13.82 0.18 19.11
N LEU A 118 -12.87 0.80 19.80
CA LEU A 118 -11.50 0.94 19.30
C LEU A 118 -10.88 -0.42 18.96
N ASP A 119 -11.11 -1.45 19.78
CA ASP A 119 -10.59 -2.80 19.53
C ASP A 119 -11.16 -3.42 18.25
N THR A 120 -12.45 -3.21 17.97
CA THR A 120 -13.08 -3.64 16.71
C THR A 120 -12.44 -2.92 15.52
N LEU A 121 -12.30 -1.59 15.59
CA LEU A 121 -11.67 -0.81 14.52
C LEU A 121 -10.23 -1.24 14.27
N LEU A 122 -9.44 -1.46 15.32
CA LEU A 122 -8.06 -1.94 15.22
C LEU A 122 -7.97 -3.33 14.58
N THR A 123 -8.85 -4.25 14.99
CA THR A 123 -8.87 -5.62 14.49
C THR A 123 -9.20 -5.66 12.99
N GLU A 124 -10.26 -4.97 12.58
CA GLU A 124 -10.67 -4.93 11.18
C GLU A 124 -9.64 -4.21 10.31
N THR A 125 -9.12 -3.06 10.77
CA THR A 125 -8.09 -2.29 10.06
C THR A 125 -6.82 -3.11 9.88
N ARG A 126 -6.38 -3.86 10.90
CA ARG A 126 -5.19 -4.71 10.82
C ARG A 126 -5.31 -5.80 9.76
N SER A 127 -6.48 -6.39 9.61
CA SER A 127 -6.72 -7.39 8.56
C SER A 127 -6.52 -6.81 7.16
N ARG A 128 -7.05 -5.60 6.92
CA ARG A 128 -6.90 -4.86 5.67
C ARG A 128 -5.44 -4.46 5.42
N LEU A 129 -4.76 -3.89 6.42
CA LEU A 129 -3.33 -3.56 6.35
C LEU A 129 -2.46 -4.78 6.01
N THR A 130 -2.75 -5.92 6.63
CA THR A 130 -2.03 -7.17 6.35
C THR A 130 -2.21 -7.59 4.89
N THR A 131 -3.42 -7.42 4.35
CA THR A 131 -3.71 -7.70 2.95
C THR A 131 -2.96 -6.74 2.04
N MET A 132 -2.97 -5.43 2.33
CA MET A 132 -2.21 -4.43 1.57
C MET A 132 -0.71 -4.74 1.54
N LEU A 133 -0.13 -5.09 2.70
CA LEU A 133 1.28 -5.46 2.80
C LEU A 133 1.61 -6.71 1.98
N LYS A 134 0.76 -7.75 2.01
CA LYS A 134 0.92 -8.95 1.18
C LYS A 134 0.90 -8.66 -0.33
N HIS A 135 0.22 -7.60 -0.75
CA HIS A 135 0.17 -7.14 -2.14
C HIS A 135 1.25 -6.10 -2.47
N GLY A 136 2.20 -5.85 -1.55
CA GLY A 136 3.38 -5.03 -1.79
C GLY A 136 3.29 -3.59 -1.30
N THR A 137 2.18 -3.15 -0.70
CA THR A 137 2.07 -1.80 -0.12
C THR A 137 2.90 -1.70 1.14
N THR A 138 3.95 -0.90 1.12
CA THR A 138 4.80 -0.62 2.29
C THR A 138 4.53 0.73 2.93
N THR A 139 3.85 1.62 2.19
CA THR A 139 3.44 2.94 2.67
C THR A 139 1.99 3.19 2.25
N ALA A 140 1.14 3.58 3.19
CA ALA A 140 -0.23 3.93 2.88
C ALA A 140 -0.64 5.19 3.63
N GLU A 141 -1.46 6.01 3.00
CA GLU A 141 -2.19 7.09 3.65
C GLU A 141 -3.57 6.59 4.09
N ALA A 142 -4.00 6.96 5.30
CA ALA A 142 -5.28 6.55 5.87
C ALA A 142 -6.08 7.76 6.31
N LYS A 143 -7.26 7.93 5.71
CA LYS A 143 -8.18 9.04 5.99
C LYS A 143 -9.15 8.69 7.11
N THR A 144 -9.48 9.73 7.86
CA THR A 144 -10.68 9.87 8.69
C THR A 144 -11.92 10.09 7.81
N GLY A 145 -13.07 10.41 8.41
CA GLY A 145 -14.29 10.84 7.69
C GLY A 145 -15.49 9.89 7.81
N TYR A 146 -15.37 8.84 8.61
CA TYR A 146 -16.50 7.98 9.00
C TYR A 146 -16.96 8.21 10.44
N GLY A 147 -16.36 9.16 11.14
CA GLY A 147 -16.88 9.71 12.40
C GLY A 147 -17.83 10.87 12.14
N LEU A 148 -17.47 11.84 11.29
CA LEU A 148 -18.24 13.09 11.07
C LEU A 148 -18.54 13.88 12.36
N GLU A 149 -17.76 13.66 13.42
CA GLU A 149 -17.76 14.38 14.69
C GLU A 149 -16.37 14.25 15.33
N ILE A 150 -15.95 15.24 16.12
CA ILE A 150 -14.56 15.36 16.58
C ILE A 150 -14.15 14.16 17.43
N GLU A 151 -15.03 13.74 18.32
CA GLU A 151 -14.80 12.64 19.26
C GLU A 151 -14.60 11.29 18.57
N SER A 152 -15.15 11.12 17.37
CA SER A 152 -14.99 9.90 16.57
C SER A 152 -13.77 9.94 15.64
N GLU A 153 -13.15 11.11 15.44
CA GLU A 153 -12.07 11.32 14.47
C GLU A 153 -10.71 11.62 15.13
N LEU A 154 -10.65 11.79 16.46
CA LEU A 154 -9.47 12.06 17.29
C LEU A 154 -9.32 11.03 18.43
#